data_AF-A0A2M7J337-F1
#
_entry.id   AF-A0A2M7J337-F1
#
_cell.length_a   1.000
_cell.length_b   1.000
_cell.length_c   1.000
_cell.angle_alpha   90.00
_cell.angle_beta   90.00
_cell.angle_gamma   90.00
#
_symmetry.space_group_name_H-M   'P 1'
#
loop_
_entity.id
_entity.type
_entity.pdbx_description
1 polymer ?
#
loop_
_entity_poly.entity_id
_entity_poly.type
_entity_poly.pdbx_seq_one_letter_code
_entity_poly.pdbx_strand_id
1 'polypeptide(L)'
;MMEKHLNNGSTPMEKDIPLKIEILSSAEDDQYRITSVKEIESIFRNIAKSGSRIALYYSDADDFILTTLLGMDTSGLWLETSQNEVINARVAESKKLIFVSSHSQVKVQFSTTHARQENYQGQAAFFLTFPHSLHRLQRREYYRLITPVIAPLRCVIPGAKSLTAPPPLAVTIMDISGGGVGLTCAEQDTALIPGHSYKDCKIG
;
A
#
# COMPACT_ATOMS: atom_id res chain seq x y z
N MET A 1 31.46 15.87 -34.53
CA MET A 1 30.05 15.43 -34.58
C MET A 1 29.75 14.87 -33.20
N MET A 2 29.06 15.65 -32.36
CA MET A 2 28.77 15.30 -30.96
C MET A 2 27.39 14.62 -30.90
N GLU A 3 27.35 13.35 -30.50
CA GLU A 3 26.10 12.65 -30.19
C GLU A 3 25.67 12.94 -28.75
N LYS A 4 24.48 13.53 -28.62
CA LYS A 4 23.78 13.77 -27.36
C LYS A 4 23.41 12.43 -26.73
N HIS A 5 23.95 12.13 -25.56
CA HIS A 5 23.37 11.12 -24.68
C HIS A 5 22.03 11.64 -24.14
N LEU A 6 20.95 10.94 -24.47
CA LEU A 6 19.64 11.17 -23.88
C LEU A 6 19.66 10.75 -22.41
N ASN A 7 19.19 11.68 -21.59
CA ASN A 7 19.01 11.59 -20.15
C ASN A 7 17.79 10.69 -19.87
N ASN A 8 18.00 9.46 -19.41
CA ASN A 8 16.91 8.65 -18.85
C ASN A 8 16.62 9.15 -17.44
N GLY A 9 15.71 10.12 -17.33
CA GLY A 9 15.13 10.51 -16.06
C GLY A 9 14.37 9.33 -15.47
N SER A 10 14.96 8.70 -14.46
CA SER A 10 14.29 7.73 -13.61
C SER A 10 13.14 8.44 -12.90
N THR A 11 11.92 8.04 -13.25
CA THR A 11 10.70 8.36 -12.51
C THR A 11 10.95 8.06 -11.04
N PRO A 12 10.56 8.94 -10.09
CA PRO A 12 10.69 8.64 -8.67
C PRO A 12 9.95 7.33 -8.40
N MET A 13 10.67 6.33 -7.88
CA MET A 13 10.14 5.01 -7.54
C MET A 13 8.97 5.19 -6.57
N GLU A 14 7.76 5.01 -7.10
CA GLU A 14 6.51 5.06 -6.33
C GLU A 14 6.62 3.99 -5.24
N LYS A 15 6.59 4.39 -3.97
CA LYS A 15 6.75 3.45 -2.85
C LYS A 15 5.52 2.55 -2.82
N ASP A 16 5.70 1.27 -3.12
CA ASP A 16 4.61 0.28 -3.13
C ASP A 16 3.84 0.30 -1.81
N ILE A 17 2.50 0.29 -1.87
CA ILE A 17 1.68 0.13 -0.68
C ILE A 17 1.92 -1.26 -0.11
N PRO A 18 2.26 -1.40 1.19
CA PRO A 18 2.36 -2.69 1.84
C PRO A 18 1.02 -3.44 1.74
N LEU A 19 1.02 -4.59 1.06
CA LEU A 19 -0.14 -5.45 0.86
C LEU A 19 -0.43 -6.32 2.10
N LYS A 20 -0.45 -5.70 3.28
CA LYS A 20 -0.81 -6.33 4.56
C LYS A 20 -2.26 -6.05 4.91
N ILE A 21 -2.92 -7.00 5.55
CA ILE A 21 -4.27 -6.82 6.11
C ILE A 21 -4.24 -5.70 7.14
N GLU A 22 -5.23 -4.79 7.10
CA GLU A 22 -5.46 -3.82 8.15
C GLU A 22 -6.65 -4.24 9.02
N ILE A 23 -6.45 -4.18 10.33
CA ILE A 23 -7.52 -4.35 11.31
C ILE A 23 -8.13 -2.96 11.53
N LEU A 24 -9.43 -2.83 11.26
CA LEU A 24 -10.15 -1.58 11.39
C LEU A 24 -10.88 -1.53 12.73
N SER A 25 -10.82 -0.39 13.41
CA SER A 25 -11.76 -0.08 14.49
C SER A 25 -13.18 0.09 13.94
N SER A 26 -14.21 0.07 14.79
CA SER A 26 -15.60 0.25 14.35
C SER A 26 -15.83 1.58 13.62
N ALA A 27 -15.21 2.66 14.08
CA ALA A 27 -15.31 3.97 13.44
C ALA A 27 -14.62 3.99 12.06
N GLU A 28 -13.45 3.36 11.93
CA GLU A 28 -12.74 3.26 10.65
C GLU A 28 -13.46 2.34 9.66
N ASP A 29 -14.12 1.29 10.15
CA ASP A 29 -14.91 0.38 9.33
C ASP A 29 -15.99 1.16 8.57
N ASP A 30 -16.78 1.97 9.26
CA ASP A 30 -17.83 2.79 8.64
C ASP A 30 -17.23 3.87 7.72
N GLN A 31 -16.16 4.54 8.16
CA GLN A 31 -15.56 5.65 7.42
C GLN A 31 -14.96 5.23 6.06
N TYR A 32 -14.33 4.05 6.00
CA TYR A 32 -13.60 3.61 4.82
C TYR A 32 -14.36 2.60 3.95
N ARG A 33 -15.57 2.21 4.36
CA ARG A 33 -16.38 1.23 3.63
C ARG A 33 -17.06 1.85 2.42
N ILE A 34 -16.83 1.25 1.27
CA ILE A 34 -17.51 1.54 0.01
C ILE A 34 -18.55 0.45 -0.24
N THR A 35 -19.79 0.84 -0.47
CA THR A 35 -20.94 -0.05 -0.77
C THR A 35 -21.57 0.21 -2.13
N SER A 36 -21.20 1.32 -2.80
CA SER A 36 -21.70 1.66 -4.13
C SER A 36 -21.14 0.70 -5.17
N VAL A 37 -22.01 -0.12 -5.78
CA VAL A 37 -21.62 -1.10 -6.82
C VAL A 37 -20.81 -0.44 -7.95
N LYS A 38 -21.26 0.71 -8.46
CA LYS A 38 -20.56 1.44 -9.54
C LYS A 38 -19.16 1.88 -9.13
N GLU A 39 -18.98 2.28 -7.87
CA GLU A 39 -17.67 2.68 -7.36
C GLU A 39 -16.74 1.47 -7.20
N ILE A 40 -17.26 0.38 -6.64
CA ILE A 40 -16.56 -0.90 -6.52
C ILE A 40 -16.10 -1.40 -7.89
N GLU A 41 -16.98 -1.38 -8.90
CA GLU A 41 -16.65 -1.74 -10.29
C GLU A 41 -15.55 -0.85 -10.86
N SER A 42 -15.61 0.46 -10.62
CA SER A 42 -14.60 1.40 -11.10
C SER A 42 -13.23 1.13 -10.45
N ILE A 43 -13.21 0.82 -9.15
CA ILE A 43 -12.00 0.45 -8.41
C ILE A 43 -11.38 -0.81 -9.01
N PHE A 44 -12.15 -1.90 -9.14
CA PHE A 44 -11.63 -3.16 -9.67
C PHE A 44 -11.21 -3.06 -11.13
N ARG A 45 -11.95 -2.31 -11.96
CA ARG A 45 -11.57 -2.05 -13.35
C ARG A 45 -10.22 -1.35 -13.44
N ASN A 46 -9.97 -0.39 -12.55
CA ASN A 46 -8.68 0.30 -12.48
C ASN A 46 -7.56 -0.63 -12.00
N ILE A 47 -7.81 -1.45 -10.97
CA ILE A 47 -6.84 -2.45 -10.47
C ILE A 47 -6.45 -3.45 -11.57
N ALA A 48 -7.43 -3.95 -12.34
CA ALA A 48 -7.18 -4.84 -13.48
C ALA A 48 -6.37 -4.13 -14.56
N LYS A 49 -6.77 -2.89 -14.93
CA LYS A 49 -6.11 -2.10 -15.97
C LYS A 49 -4.66 -1.73 -15.61
N SER A 50 -4.37 -1.42 -14.35
CA SER A 50 -3.02 -1.08 -13.90
C SER A 50 -2.14 -2.30 -13.67
N GLY A 51 -2.70 -3.51 -13.62
CA GLY A 51 -1.96 -4.70 -13.22
C GLY A 51 -1.46 -4.65 -11.77
N SER A 52 -2.20 -3.95 -10.89
CA SER A 52 -1.81 -3.83 -9.48
C SER A 52 -1.69 -5.21 -8.84
N ARG A 53 -0.61 -5.43 -8.08
CA ARG A 53 -0.42 -6.68 -7.34
C ARG A 53 -1.50 -6.83 -6.26
N ILE A 54 -1.88 -8.07 -6.02
CA ILE A 54 -2.86 -8.46 -5.01
C ILE A 54 -2.19 -9.47 -4.10
N ALA A 55 -2.30 -9.26 -2.79
CA ALA A 55 -2.09 -10.30 -1.81
C ALA A 55 -3.45 -10.94 -1.51
N LEU A 56 -3.60 -12.22 -1.86
CA LEU A 56 -4.78 -13.02 -1.51
C LEU A 56 -4.40 -13.92 -0.33
N TYR A 57 -4.81 -13.51 0.86
CA TYR A 57 -4.65 -14.28 2.08
C TYR A 57 -5.67 -15.40 2.13
N TYR A 58 -5.23 -16.61 2.48
CA TYR A 58 -6.07 -17.81 2.44
C TYR A 58 -5.99 -18.70 3.69
N SER A 59 -5.21 -18.31 4.70
CA SER A 59 -5.16 -19.00 5.99
C SER A 59 -5.15 -18.00 7.14
N ASP A 60 -5.48 -18.48 8.35
CA ASP A 60 -5.36 -17.68 9.58
C ASP A 60 -3.90 -17.52 10.05
N ALA A 61 -2.94 -18.17 9.39
CA ALA A 61 -1.50 -18.08 9.66
C ALA A 61 -0.81 -16.99 8.82
N ASP A 62 -1.57 -16.02 8.29
CA ASP A 62 -1.12 -14.98 7.36
C ASP A 62 -0.51 -15.53 6.05
N ASP A 63 -0.83 -16.77 5.65
CA ASP A 63 -0.39 -17.27 4.34
C ASP A 63 -1.13 -16.54 3.22
N PHE A 64 -0.38 -16.06 2.22
CA PHE A 64 -0.92 -15.38 1.05
C PHE A 64 -0.21 -15.80 -0.23
N ILE A 65 -0.91 -15.65 -1.35
CA ILE A 65 -0.30 -15.61 -2.68
C ILE A 65 -0.23 -14.18 -3.20
N LEU A 66 0.80 -13.88 -3.98
CA LEU A 66 0.80 -12.70 -4.84
C LEU A 66 0.19 -13.09 -6.19
N THR A 67 -0.83 -12.36 -6.60
CA THR A 67 -1.59 -12.57 -7.83
C THR A 67 -1.94 -11.23 -8.48
N THR A 68 -2.60 -11.27 -9.64
CA THR A 68 -3.13 -10.12 -10.38
C THR A 68 -4.60 -10.35 -10.75
N LEU A 69 -5.33 -9.26 -10.99
CA LEU A 69 -6.73 -9.31 -11.42
C LEU A 69 -6.75 -9.41 -12.95
N LEU A 70 -7.07 -10.58 -13.48
CA LEU A 70 -7.17 -10.86 -14.91
C LEU A 70 -8.40 -10.18 -15.53
N GLY A 71 -9.48 -10.07 -14.76
CA GLY A 71 -10.70 -9.45 -15.22
C GLY A 71 -11.79 -9.40 -14.18
N MET A 72 -12.88 -8.73 -14.53
CA MET A 72 -14.06 -8.59 -13.68
C MET A 72 -15.32 -8.40 -14.50
N ASP A 73 -16.44 -8.79 -13.91
CA ASP A 73 -17.78 -8.44 -14.37
C ASP A 73 -18.74 -8.29 -13.17
N THR A 74 -20.04 -8.26 -13.43
CA THR A 74 -21.06 -8.14 -12.38
C THR A 74 -21.19 -9.38 -11.50
N SER A 75 -20.68 -10.53 -11.93
CA SER A 75 -20.70 -11.78 -11.17
C SER A 75 -19.51 -11.91 -10.23
N GLY A 76 -18.35 -11.41 -10.63
CA GLY A 76 -17.15 -11.54 -9.82
C GLY A 76 -15.85 -11.08 -10.45
N LEU A 77 -14.78 -11.58 -9.86
CA LEU A 77 -13.39 -11.23 -10.12
C LEU A 77 -12.61 -12.50 -10.47
N TRP A 78 -11.78 -12.44 -11.50
CA TRP A 78 -10.88 -13.53 -11.88
C TRP A 78 -9.44 -13.16 -11.57
N LEU A 79 -8.81 -13.91 -10.69
CA LEU A 79 -7.41 -13.74 -10.29
C LEU A 79 -6.53 -14.82 -10.91
N GLU A 80 -5.29 -14.48 -11.21
CA GLU A 80 -4.29 -15.45 -11.68
C GLU A 80 -4.02 -16.53 -10.61
N THR A 81 -3.90 -17.79 -11.03
CA THR A 81 -3.53 -18.90 -10.13
C THR A 81 -2.02 -18.94 -9.85
N SER A 82 -1.61 -19.63 -8.78
CA SER A 82 -0.19 -19.95 -8.58
C SER A 82 0.26 -21.05 -9.55
N GLN A 83 1.57 -21.12 -9.81
CA GLN A 83 2.18 -22.28 -10.47
C GLN A 83 2.25 -23.52 -9.55
N ASN A 84 1.95 -23.36 -8.27
CA ASN A 84 1.97 -24.44 -7.29
C ASN A 84 0.53 -24.94 -7.02
N GLU A 85 0.21 -26.13 -7.51
CA GLU A 85 -1.13 -26.71 -7.35
C GLU A 85 -1.50 -27.01 -5.90
N VAL A 86 -0.53 -27.30 -5.03
CA VAL A 86 -0.79 -27.50 -3.59
C VAL A 86 -1.26 -26.19 -2.95
N ILE A 87 -0.68 -25.06 -3.36
CA ILE A 87 -1.15 -23.74 -2.92
C ILE A 87 -2.52 -23.46 -3.51
N ASN A 88 -2.75 -23.78 -4.79
CA ASN A 88 -4.04 -23.53 -5.41
C ASN A 88 -5.18 -24.31 -4.77
N ALA A 89 -4.94 -25.57 -4.38
CA ALA A 89 -5.89 -26.37 -3.63
C ALA A 89 -6.22 -25.74 -2.26
N ARG A 90 -5.20 -25.28 -1.51
CA ARG A 90 -5.40 -24.60 -0.22
C ARG A 90 -6.19 -23.30 -0.35
N VAL A 91 -5.97 -22.53 -1.41
CA VAL A 91 -6.77 -21.32 -1.70
C VAL A 91 -8.24 -21.68 -1.95
N ALA A 92 -8.50 -22.72 -2.74
CA ALA A 92 -9.85 -23.17 -3.06
C ALA A 92 -10.60 -23.79 -1.85
N GLU A 93 -9.88 -24.44 -0.94
CA GLU A 93 -10.42 -25.01 0.30
C GLU A 93 -10.61 -23.98 1.42
N SER A 94 -10.02 -22.79 1.28
CA SER A 94 -10.11 -21.75 2.29
C SER A 94 -11.54 -21.26 2.46
N LYS A 95 -11.95 -21.14 3.72
CA LYS A 95 -13.27 -20.60 4.14
C LYS A 95 -13.26 -19.09 4.36
N LYS A 96 -12.07 -18.48 4.30
CA LYS A 96 -11.87 -17.07 4.54
C LYS A 96 -10.68 -16.59 3.73
N LEU A 97 -10.99 -15.78 2.74
CA LEU A 97 -10.04 -15.13 1.87
C LEU A 97 -10.06 -13.64 2.15
N ILE A 98 -8.90 -13.01 2.22
CA ILE A 98 -8.78 -11.55 2.29
C ILE A 98 -7.99 -11.08 1.09
N PHE A 99 -8.65 -10.31 0.25
CA PHE A 99 -8.05 -9.61 -0.88
C PHE A 99 -7.45 -8.32 -0.36
N VAL A 100 -6.18 -8.05 -0.68
CA VAL A 100 -5.52 -6.76 -0.41
C VAL A 100 -4.79 -6.29 -1.66
N SER A 101 -5.07 -5.06 -2.10
CA SER A 101 -4.42 -4.42 -3.25
C SER A 101 -4.32 -2.90 -3.06
N SER A 102 -3.95 -2.19 -4.12
CA SER A 102 -3.85 -0.75 -4.18
C SER A 102 -4.62 -0.18 -5.38
N HIS A 103 -5.36 0.90 -5.13
CA HIS A 103 -6.01 1.73 -6.14
C HIS A 103 -5.59 3.18 -5.96
N SER A 104 -4.83 3.73 -6.93
CA SER A 104 -4.31 5.10 -6.90
C SER A 104 -3.58 5.44 -5.58
N GLN A 105 -2.63 4.59 -5.18
CA GLN A 105 -1.89 4.70 -3.91
C GLN A 105 -2.74 4.61 -2.64
N VAL A 106 -3.95 4.07 -2.72
CA VAL A 106 -4.83 3.81 -1.57
C VAL A 106 -5.05 2.32 -1.41
N LYS A 107 -4.88 1.81 -0.19
CA LYS A 107 -5.12 0.39 0.11
C LYS A 107 -6.60 0.06 -0.09
N VAL A 108 -6.84 -1.04 -0.80
CA VAL A 108 -8.16 -1.64 -1.00
C VAL A 108 -8.14 -3.03 -0.39
N GLN A 109 -9.11 -3.35 0.47
CA GLN A 109 -9.26 -4.71 0.99
C GLN A 109 -10.73 -5.13 1.09
N PHE A 110 -10.99 -6.42 0.92
CA PHE A 110 -12.29 -7.01 1.22
C PHE A 110 -12.12 -8.50 1.57
N SER A 111 -13.10 -9.06 2.27
CA SER A 111 -13.14 -10.49 2.58
C SER A 111 -14.16 -11.23 1.72
N THR A 112 -13.84 -12.45 1.34
CA THR A 112 -14.79 -13.41 0.73
C THR A 112 -14.57 -14.79 1.35
N THR A 113 -15.54 -15.69 1.23
CA THR A 113 -15.50 -16.98 1.91
C THR A 113 -14.92 -18.10 1.06
N HIS A 114 -14.99 -18.02 -0.26
CA HIS A 114 -14.60 -19.12 -1.14
C HIS A 114 -14.02 -18.57 -2.45
N ALA A 115 -13.02 -19.29 -2.98
CA ALA A 115 -12.53 -19.14 -4.34
C ALA A 115 -12.84 -20.43 -5.10
N ARG A 116 -13.20 -20.32 -6.38
CA ARG A 116 -13.33 -21.48 -7.26
C ARG A 116 -12.26 -21.41 -8.32
N GLN A 117 -11.63 -22.54 -8.66
CA GLN A 117 -10.82 -22.60 -9.86
C GLN A 117 -11.74 -22.62 -11.09
N GLU A 118 -11.53 -21.69 -12.00
CA GLU A 118 -12.27 -21.55 -13.25
C GLU A 118 -11.31 -21.23 -14.39
N ASN A 119 -11.81 -21.25 -15.63
CA ASN A 119 -11.08 -20.73 -16.78
C ASN A 119 -11.55 -19.32 -17.10
N TYR A 120 -10.62 -18.38 -17.24
CA TYR A 120 -10.87 -17.03 -17.72
C TYR A 120 -10.10 -16.81 -19.02
N GLN A 121 -10.82 -16.68 -20.15
CA GLN A 121 -10.23 -16.46 -21.48
C GLN A 121 -9.12 -17.46 -21.85
N GLY A 122 -9.29 -18.74 -21.46
CA GLY A 122 -8.32 -19.81 -21.73
C GLY A 122 -7.16 -19.89 -20.74
N GLN A 123 -7.20 -19.12 -19.64
CA GLN A 123 -6.22 -19.14 -18.57
C GLN A 123 -6.85 -19.68 -17.28
N ALA A 124 -6.10 -20.47 -16.51
CA ALA A 124 -6.53 -20.90 -15.19
C ALA A 124 -6.63 -19.69 -14.24
N ALA A 125 -7.74 -19.59 -13.51
CA ALA A 125 -8.03 -18.44 -12.66
C ALA A 125 -8.75 -18.88 -11.37
N PHE A 126 -8.59 -18.08 -10.31
CA PHE A 126 -9.52 -18.10 -9.18
C PHE A 126 -10.67 -17.13 -9.44
N PHE A 127 -11.90 -17.64 -9.40
CA PHE A 127 -13.10 -16.83 -9.36
C PHE A 127 -13.47 -16.49 -7.91
N LEU A 128 -13.65 -15.20 -7.62
CA LEU A 128 -14.22 -14.66 -6.39
C LEU A 128 -15.54 -13.97 -6.70
N THR A 129 -16.59 -14.25 -5.91
CA THR A 129 -17.87 -13.53 -6.02
C THR A 129 -17.67 -12.02 -5.85
N PHE A 130 -18.40 -11.24 -6.64
CA PHE A 130 -18.35 -9.78 -6.56
C PHE A 130 -18.72 -9.31 -5.14
N PRO A 131 -17.88 -8.49 -4.49
CA PRO A 131 -18.14 -8.11 -3.09
C PRO A 131 -19.24 -7.06 -3.01
N HIS A 132 -20.11 -7.20 -2.00
CA HIS A 132 -21.12 -6.17 -1.68
C HIS A 132 -20.51 -4.89 -1.10
N SER A 133 -19.31 -4.99 -0.53
CA SER A 133 -18.56 -3.84 -0.01
C SER A 133 -17.07 -4.13 0.02
N LEU A 134 -16.27 -3.08 -0.02
CA LEU A 134 -14.84 -3.13 0.25
C LEU A 134 -14.43 -1.96 1.14
N HIS A 135 -13.23 -2.02 1.71
CA HIS A 135 -12.63 -0.89 2.40
C HIS A 135 -11.58 -0.24 1.51
N ARG A 136 -11.64 1.09 1.39
CA ARG A 136 -10.65 1.92 0.71
C ARG A 136 -10.06 2.93 1.69
N LEU A 137 -8.88 2.62 2.22
CA LEU A 137 -8.32 3.25 3.42
C LEU A 137 -7.61 4.58 3.11
N GLN A 138 -8.37 5.58 2.68
CA GLN A 138 -7.85 6.94 2.45
C GLN A 138 -7.65 7.67 3.79
N ARG A 139 -6.55 7.34 4.49
CA ARG A 139 -6.20 7.94 5.79
C ARG A 139 -5.55 9.34 5.71
N ARG A 140 -5.22 9.80 4.50
CA ARG A 140 -4.46 11.04 4.30
C ARG A 140 -5.39 12.21 3.99
N GLU A 141 -5.37 13.22 4.85
CA GLU A 141 -6.03 14.51 4.64
C GLU A 141 -5.23 15.44 3.72
N TYR A 142 -3.91 15.25 3.64
CA TYR A 142 -2.99 16.08 2.84
C TYR A 142 -2.17 15.25 1.88
N TYR A 143 -2.00 15.77 0.65
CA TYR A 143 -1.09 15.19 -0.33
C TYR A 143 0.37 15.27 0.15
N ARG A 144 1.15 14.22 -0.11
CA ARG A 144 2.58 14.14 0.23
C ARG A 144 3.44 14.28 -1.01
N LEU A 145 4.40 15.19 -0.96
CA LEU A 145 5.45 15.33 -1.95
C LEU A 145 6.68 14.55 -1.48
N ILE A 146 7.16 13.63 -2.32
CA ILE A 146 8.46 12.99 -2.10
C ILE A 146 9.55 14.02 -2.32
N THR A 147 10.48 14.14 -1.40
CA THR A 147 11.59 15.09 -1.52
C THR A 147 12.68 14.54 -2.44
N PRO A 148 13.45 15.39 -3.15
CA PRO A 148 14.53 14.94 -4.01
C PRO A 148 15.55 14.07 -3.27
N VAL A 149 16.00 12.99 -3.92
CA VAL A 149 17.09 12.13 -3.40
C VAL A 149 18.44 12.83 -3.56
N ILE A 150 18.62 13.59 -4.66
CA ILE A 150 19.80 14.41 -4.92
C ILE A 150 19.60 15.73 -4.17
N ALA A 151 20.50 16.03 -3.23
CA ALA A 151 20.38 17.15 -2.28
C ALA A 151 19.10 17.05 -1.41
N PRO A 152 19.02 16.05 -0.51
CA PRO A 152 17.81 15.82 0.27
C PRO A 152 17.57 16.94 1.28
N LEU A 153 16.31 17.32 1.45
CA LEU A 153 15.88 18.21 2.52
C LEU A 153 16.16 17.57 3.89
N ARG A 154 16.62 18.37 4.84
CA ARG A 154 16.93 17.93 6.20
C ARG A 154 16.06 18.66 7.20
N CYS A 155 15.61 17.92 8.20
CA CYS A 155 15.03 18.48 9.42
C CYS A 155 16.11 18.52 10.49
N VAL A 156 16.41 19.71 11.00
CA VAL A 156 17.33 19.92 12.12
C VAL A 156 16.50 20.08 13.39
N ILE A 157 16.63 19.11 14.29
CA ILE A 157 16.03 19.12 15.61
C ILE A 157 17.06 19.69 16.59
N PRO A 158 16.76 20.79 17.29
CA PRO A 158 17.73 21.42 18.17
C PRO A 158 18.07 20.52 19.36
N GLY A 159 19.34 20.50 19.76
CA GLY A 159 19.77 19.92 21.03
C GLY A 159 19.22 20.72 22.22
N ALA A 160 19.20 20.11 23.41
CA ALA A 160 18.77 20.82 24.61
C ALA A 160 19.72 22.01 24.92
N LYS A 161 19.21 23.07 25.53
CA LYS A 161 20.00 24.24 25.94
C LYS A 161 20.77 23.93 27.24
N SER A 162 21.75 23.04 27.18
CA SER A 162 22.70 22.75 28.26
C SER A 162 24.08 22.50 27.68
N LEU A 163 25.12 22.90 28.41
CA LEU A 163 26.53 22.65 28.05
C LEU A 163 26.85 21.15 27.91
N THR A 164 26.02 20.28 28.51
CA THR A 164 26.14 18.82 28.46
C THR A 164 25.12 18.15 27.53
N ALA A 165 24.32 18.94 26.80
CA ALA A 165 23.29 18.39 25.92
C ALA A 165 23.89 17.76 24.65
N PRO A 166 23.23 16.73 24.10
CA PRO A 166 23.61 16.20 22.81
C PRO A 166 23.50 17.27 21.70
N PRO A 167 24.34 17.18 20.65
CA PRO A 167 24.30 18.11 19.54
C PRO A 167 22.96 18.05 18.78
N PRO A 168 22.63 19.08 17.97
CA PRO A 168 21.45 19.05 17.11
C PRO A 168 21.42 17.80 16.23
N LEU A 169 20.24 17.19 16.10
CA LEU A 169 20.02 16.00 15.29
C LEU A 169 19.52 16.43 13.90
N ALA A 170 20.28 16.10 12.86
CA ALA A 170 19.89 16.35 11.47
C ALA A 170 19.38 15.05 10.83
N VAL A 171 18.10 15.03 10.45
CA VAL A 171 17.42 13.85 9.90
C VAL A 171 16.96 14.14 8.47
N THR A 172 17.11 13.17 7.57
CA THR A 172 16.66 13.31 6.19
C THR A 172 15.14 13.27 6.13
N ILE A 173 14.54 14.21 5.39
CA ILE A 173 13.12 14.19 5.05
C ILE A 173 12.94 13.27 3.85
N MET A 174 11.97 12.36 3.92
CA MET A 174 11.59 11.45 2.83
C MET A 174 10.42 12.04 2.03
N ASP A 175 9.44 12.60 2.74
CA ASP A 175 8.27 13.25 2.17
C ASP A 175 7.75 14.38 3.07
N ILE A 176 6.97 15.30 2.48
CA ILE A 176 6.36 16.44 3.18
C ILE A 176 4.92 16.66 2.73
N SER A 177 4.06 17.07 3.66
CA SER A 177 2.66 17.44 3.43
C SER A 177 2.26 18.65 4.27
N GLY A 178 1.07 19.19 4.04
CA GLY A 178 0.48 20.23 4.90
C GLY A 178 0.30 19.81 6.37
N GLY A 179 0.23 18.50 6.65
CA GLY A 179 0.09 17.96 8.01
C GLY A 179 1.39 17.54 8.69
N GLY A 180 2.55 17.58 7.99
CA GLY A 180 3.83 17.17 8.56
C GLY A 180 4.79 16.50 7.58
N VAL A 181 5.88 15.93 8.11
CA VAL A 181 7.00 15.33 7.35
C VAL A 181 7.21 13.86 7.70
N GLY A 182 7.60 13.04 6.73
CA GLY A 182 8.20 11.72 6.94
C GLY A 182 9.71 11.83 7.04
N LEU A 183 10.30 11.22 8.07
CA LEU A 183 11.75 11.23 8.30
C LEU A 183 12.36 9.85 8.06
N THR A 184 13.59 9.81 7.55
CA THR A 184 14.39 8.59 7.44
C THR A 184 15.39 8.55 8.60
N CYS A 185 15.24 7.56 9.48
CA CYS A 185 16.17 7.32 10.59
C CYS A 185 16.82 5.93 10.42
N ALA A 186 18.01 5.72 10.95
CA ALA A 186 18.56 4.36 11.02
C ALA A 186 17.73 3.53 12.01
N GLU A 187 17.58 2.22 11.78
CA GLU A 187 16.79 1.33 12.67
C GLU A 187 17.25 1.34 14.13
N GLN A 188 18.48 1.79 14.39
CA GLN A 188 19.12 1.86 15.71
C GLN A 188 19.08 3.27 16.31
N ASP A 189 18.52 4.27 15.61
CA ASP A 189 18.38 5.64 16.11
C ASP A 189 17.28 5.70 17.18
N THR A 190 17.68 5.58 18.44
CA THR A 190 16.81 5.75 19.62
C THR A 190 16.56 7.22 19.98
N ALA A 191 17.09 8.16 19.20
CA ALA A 191 17.04 9.58 19.52
C ALA A 191 15.61 10.19 19.39
N LEU A 192 14.75 9.58 18.57
CA LEU A 192 13.36 10.01 18.41
C LEU A 192 12.41 9.09 19.17
N ILE A 193 11.68 9.66 20.12
CA ILE A 193 10.76 8.92 20.98
C ILE A 193 9.32 9.13 20.45
N PRO A 194 8.57 8.06 20.15
CA PRO A 194 7.17 8.16 19.78
C PRO A 194 6.37 8.99 20.80
N GLY A 195 5.53 9.91 20.30
CA GLY A 195 4.71 10.79 21.11
C GLY A 195 5.42 12.01 21.72
N HIS A 196 6.75 12.13 21.61
CA HIS A 196 7.44 13.34 22.06
C HIS A 196 7.28 14.51 21.07
N SER A 197 7.11 15.71 21.62
CA SER A 197 7.10 16.96 20.85
C SER A 197 8.49 17.58 20.84
N TYR A 198 9.07 17.71 19.66
CA TYR A 198 10.30 18.45 19.42
C TYR A 198 9.94 19.84 18.89
N LYS A 199 10.39 20.89 19.58
CA LYS A 199 10.09 22.29 19.24
C LYS A 199 11.26 22.93 18.50
N ASP A 200 10.98 24.02 17.80
CA ASP A 200 11.96 24.85 17.09
C ASP A 200 12.78 24.11 16.03
N CYS A 201 12.22 23.03 15.47
CA CYS A 201 12.81 22.30 14.35
C CYS A 201 12.88 23.18 13.09
N LYS A 202 13.95 23.03 12.31
CA LYS A 202 14.16 23.79 11.06
C LYS A 202 14.29 22.84 9.87
N ILE A 203 13.63 23.19 8.77
CA ILE A 203 13.75 22.47 7.50
C ILE A 203 14.67 23.27 6.58
N GLY A 204 15.65 22.62 5.96
CA GLY A 204 16.61 23.24 5.05
C GLY A 204 17.39 22.23 4.21
#